data_AF-A0A1G8PRX4-F1
#
_entry.id   AF-A0A1G8PRX4-F1
#
_cell.length_a   1.000
_cell.length_b   1.000
_cell.length_c   1.000
_cell.angle_alpha   90.00
_cell.angle_beta   90.00
_cell.angle_gamma   90.00
#
_symmetry.space_group_name_H-M   'P 1'
#
loop_
_entity.id
_entity.type
_entity.pdbx_description
1 polymer ?
#
loop_
_entity_poly.entity_id
_entity_poly.type
_entity_poly.pdbx_seq_one_letter_code
_entity_poly.pdbx_strand_id
1 'polypeptide(L)'
;MEFLLLSGSGINDALTNIETGLNSANNSAFSLYGIFAAFAGMLGISIWVLGIIGAIISSIFGFILLILEYLLPAIALYKLAKKAGYKYPWLGFIPFAQTYLEFVLPRREFNLLVKTKKRNYMGIAFLVLSLFGTSIIVALNVVPAVGQLLDLLLPIVLMAMAWRKKYDMLVTFRSKELALPISIISIFVPWLYTIVLIFSMNQEPEYGVGNYYNVYMEDH
;
A
#
# COMPACT_ATOMS: atom_id res chain seq x y z
N MET A 1 -10.08 -4.60 -40.69
CA MET A 1 -9.42 -4.47 -42.01
C MET A 1 -9.13 -3.01 -42.42
N GLU A 2 -9.42 -2.01 -41.59
CA GLU A 2 -9.13 -0.59 -41.91
C GLU A 2 -7.82 -0.04 -41.31
N PHE A 3 -7.21 -0.74 -40.34
CA PHE A 3 -6.01 -0.24 -39.66
C PHE A 3 -4.69 -0.48 -40.44
N LEU A 4 -4.73 -1.29 -41.50
CA LEU A 4 -3.56 -1.55 -42.37
C LEU A 4 -3.50 -0.65 -43.61
N LEU A 5 -4.54 0.14 -43.89
CA LEU A 5 -4.56 1.07 -45.03
C LEU A 5 -4.14 2.51 -44.62
N LEU A 6 -4.14 2.82 -43.33
CA LEU A 6 -3.73 4.12 -42.78
C LEU A 6 -2.21 4.28 -42.58
N SER A 7 -1.43 3.21 -42.64
CA SER A 7 0.04 3.30 -42.63
C SER A 7 0.63 3.52 -44.03
N GLY A 8 -0.09 3.16 -45.08
CA GLY A 8 0.36 3.32 -46.46
C GLY A 8 0.29 4.76 -46.96
N SER A 9 -0.75 5.52 -46.62
CA SER A 9 -0.89 6.91 -47.07
C SER A 9 0.12 7.83 -46.39
N GLY A 10 0.32 7.72 -45.07
CA GLY A 10 1.28 8.55 -44.34
C GLY A 10 2.74 8.32 -44.75
N ILE A 11 3.10 7.09 -45.14
CA ILE A 11 4.44 6.78 -45.64
C ILE A 11 4.62 7.30 -47.08
N ASN A 12 3.62 7.16 -47.95
CA ASN A 12 3.67 7.69 -49.31
C ASN A 12 3.65 9.22 -49.34
N ASP A 13 2.92 9.85 -48.42
CA ASP A 13 2.91 11.30 -48.21
C ASP A 13 4.27 11.76 -47.64
N ALA A 14 4.90 11.00 -46.75
CA ALA A 14 6.25 11.29 -46.28
C ALA A 14 7.29 11.16 -47.40
N LEU A 15 7.19 10.14 -48.25
CA LEU A 15 8.11 9.92 -49.38
C LEU A 15 7.96 10.96 -50.49
N THR A 16 6.74 11.35 -50.84
CA THR A 16 6.48 12.42 -51.82
C THR A 16 6.91 13.80 -51.32
N ASN A 17 6.78 14.08 -50.02
CA ASN A 17 7.31 15.29 -49.39
C ASN A 17 8.85 15.30 -49.31
N ILE A 18 9.49 14.13 -49.17
CA ILE A 18 10.96 14.00 -49.26
C ILE A 18 11.43 14.23 -50.70
N GLU A 19 10.72 13.71 -51.70
CA GLU A 19 11.06 13.84 -53.12
C GLU A 19 10.85 15.27 -53.65
N THR A 20 9.78 15.95 -53.21
CA THR A 20 9.60 17.39 -53.47
C THR A 20 10.58 18.26 -52.70
N GLY A 21 10.97 17.86 -51.48
CA GLY A 21 12.03 18.51 -50.70
C GLY A 21 13.42 18.38 -51.34
N LEU A 22 13.75 17.22 -51.93
CA LEU A 22 15.00 17.01 -52.66
C LEU A 22 15.05 17.81 -53.97
N ASN A 23 13.96 17.86 -54.72
CA ASN A 23 13.88 18.62 -55.98
C ASN A 23 13.86 20.14 -55.77
N SER A 24 13.43 20.61 -54.59
CA SER A 24 13.51 22.03 -54.19
C SER A 24 14.87 22.41 -53.58
N ALA A 25 15.73 21.44 -53.26
CA ALA A 25 17.06 21.63 -52.68
C ALA A 25 18.12 22.19 -53.65
N ASN A 26 17.72 22.61 -54.86
CA ASN A 26 18.61 23.26 -55.82
C ASN A 26 18.88 24.76 -55.51
N ASN A 27 18.38 25.28 -54.39
CA ASN A 27 18.69 26.61 -53.88
C ASN A 27 19.23 26.53 -52.45
N SER A 28 20.48 26.94 -52.30
CA SER A 28 21.40 26.78 -51.17
C SER A 28 21.00 27.43 -49.83
N ALA A 29 19.78 27.96 -49.68
CA ALA A 29 19.27 28.52 -48.43
C ALA A 29 18.46 27.52 -47.58
N PHE A 30 18.14 26.34 -48.12
CA PHE A 30 17.38 25.29 -47.42
C PHE A 30 18.27 24.33 -46.59
N SER A 31 19.60 24.49 -46.64
CA SER A 31 20.57 23.48 -46.23
C SER A 31 21.02 23.50 -44.76
N LEU A 32 20.56 24.45 -43.94
CA LEU A 32 20.82 24.42 -42.50
C LEU A 32 19.52 24.26 -41.69
N TYR A 33 18.53 25.10 -41.95
CA TYR A 33 17.27 25.12 -41.19
C TYR A 33 16.48 23.81 -41.31
N GLY A 34 16.40 23.22 -42.51
CA GLY A 34 15.75 21.91 -42.71
C GLY A 34 16.46 20.78 -41.97
N ILE A 35 17.81 20.83 -41.91
CA ILE A 35 18.62 19.86 -41.16
C ILE A 35 18.39 20.04 -39.65
N PHE A 36 18.37 21.28 -39.13
CA PHE A 36 18.08 21.55 -37.73
C PHE A 36 16.66 21.15 -37.31
N ALA A 37 15.66 21.38 -38.15
CA ALA A 37 14.28 20.97 -37.88
C ALA A 37 14.13 19.43 -37.85
N ALA A 38 14.79 18.71 -38.76
CA ALA A 38 14.81 17.25 -38.75
C ALA A 38 15.52 16.70 -37.49
N PHE A 39 16.66 17.28 -37.10
CA PHE A 39 17.35 16.92 -35.86
C PHE A 39 16.49 17.19 -34.61
N ALA A 40 15.81 18.34 -34.54
CA ALA A 40 14.92 18.66 -33.43
C ALA A 40 13.72 17.68 -33.34
N GLY A 41 13.14 17.27 -34.48
CA GLY A 41 12.10 16.26 -34.53
C GLY A 41 12.57 14.87 -34.06
N MET A 42 13.77 14.44 -34.48
CA MET A 42 14.37 13.18 -34.04
C MET A 42 14.70 13.17 -32.54
N LEU A 43 15.20 14.29 -32.01
CA LEU A 43 15.45 14.47 -30.58
C LEU A 43 14.15 14.49 -29.76
N GLY A 44 13.09 15.10 -30.30
CA GLY A 44 11.76 15.06 -29.69
C GLY A 44 11.26 13.61 -29.54
N ILE A 45 11.30 12.83 -30.63
CA ILE A 45 10.86 11.43 -30.62
C ILE A 45 11.69 10.58 -29.64
N SER A 46 13.01 10.77 -29.59
CA SER A 46 13.87 10.01 -28.69
C SER A 46 13.61 10.31 -27.21
N ILE A 47 13.33 11.57 -26.85
CA ILE A 47 12.95 11.96 -25.48
C ILE A 47 11.62 11.31 -25.08
N TRP A 48 10.63 11.29 -25.97
CA TRP A 48 9.34 10.63 -25.69
C TRP A 48 9.49 9.12 -25.50
N VAL A 49 10.28 8.46 -26.34
CA VAL A 49 10.54 7.01 -26.21
C VAL A 49 11.24 6.69 -24.88
N LEU A 50 12.24 7.48 -24.49
CA LEU A 50 12.91 7.32 -23.19
C LEU A 50 11.95 7.59 -22.01
N GLY A 51 11.06 8.57 -22.14
CA GLY A 51 10.02 8.86 -21.13
C GLY A 51 9.03 7.71 -20.95
N ILE A 52 8.58 7.09 -22.04
CA ILE A 52 7.68 5.93 -22.00
C ILE A 52 8.39 4.73 -21.38
N ILE A 53 9.64 4.45 -21.76
CA ILE A 53 10.44 3.37 -21.17
C ILE A 53 10.62 3.62 -19.66
N GLY A 54 10.94 4.85 -19.26
CA GLY A 54 11.06 5.24 -17.86
C GLY A 54 9.76 5.03 -17.07
N ALA A 55 8.61 5.41 -17.65
CA ALA A 55 7.30 5.20 -17.04
C ALA A 55 6.97 3.70 -16.88
N ILE A 56 7.27 2.87 -17.90
CA ILE A 56 7.07 1.41 -17.83
C ILE A 56 7.94 0.80 -16.72
N ILE A 57 9.24 1.16 -16.67
CA ILE A 57 10.15 0.67 -15.62
C ILE A 57 9.66 1.09 -14.24
N SER A 58 9.28 2.36 -14.07
CA SER A 58 8.74 2.89 -12.82
C SER A 58 7.45 2.17 -12.41
N SER A 59 6.56 1.87 -13.36
CA SER A 59 5.33 1.13 -13.09
C SER A 59 5.61 -0.32 -12.67
N ILE A 60 6.54 -1.00 -13.31
CA ILE A 60 6.94 -2.37 -12.94
C ILE A 60 7.55 -2.35 -11.53
N PHE A 61 8.43 -1.40 -11.27
CA PHE A 61 9.06 -1.24 -9.96
C PHE A 61 8.04 -0.95 -8.86
N GLY A 62 7.09 -0.03 -9.11
CA GLY A 62 5.99 0.28 -8.20
C GLY A 62 5.10 -0.93 -7.94
N PHE A 63 4.82 -1.74 -8.97
CA PHE A 63 4.05 -2.97 -8.82
C PHE A 63 4.77 -4.01 -7.95
N ILE A 64 6.08 -4.19 -8.14
CA ILE A 64 6.89 -5.08 -7.28
C ILE A 64 6.87 -4.59 -5.83
N LEU A 65 7.05 -3.29 -5.60
CA LEU A 65 6.99 -2.71 -4.26
C LEU A 65 5.62 -2.93 -3.60
N LEU A 66 4.53 -2.77 -4.34
CA LEU A 66 3.17 -3.03 -3.85
C LEU A 66 2.99 -4.49 -3.43
N ILE A 67 3.47 -5.43 -4.26
CA ILE A 67 3.45 -6.86 -3.92
C ILE A 67 4.25 -7.14 -2.65
N LEU A 68 5.44 -6.54 -2.50
CA LEU A 68 6.28 -6.74 -1.31
C LEU A 68 5.64 -6.15 -0.05
N GLU A 69 5.12 -4.93 -0.15
CA GLU A 69 4.39 -4.26 0.94
C GLU A 69 3.20 -5.10 1.42
N TYR A 70 2.57 -5.85 0.51
CA TYR A 70 1.47 -6.75 0.82
C TYR A 70 1.93 -8.11 1.40
N LEU A 71 2.86 -8.80 0.74
CA LEU A 71 3.25 -10.16 1.10
C LEU A 71 4.13 -10.24 2.35
N LEU A 72 5.01 -9.26 2.56
CA LEU A 72 5.91 -9.26 3.71
C LEU A 72 5.17 -9.29 5.06
N PRO A 73 4.21 -8.40 5.35
CA PRO A 73 3.44 -8.47 6.59
C PRO A 73 2.56 -9.73 6.63
N ALA A 74 2.03 -10.19 5.49
CA ALA A 74 1.22 -11.40 5.41
C ALA A 74 1.96 -12.64 5.93
N ILE A 75 3.19 -12.84 5.47
CA ILE A 75 4.04 -13.97 5.86
C ILE A 75 4.41 -13.88 7.35
N ALA A 76 4.75 -12.68 7.83
CA ALA A 76 5.05 -12.45 9.23
C ALA A 76 3.85 -12.79 10.12
N LEU A 77 2.66 -12.25 9.79
CA LEU A 77 1.40 -12.52 10.49
C LEU A 77 1.02 -14.00 10.48
N TYR A 78 1.18 -14.69 9.35
CA TYR A 78 0.92 -16.13 9.27
C TYR A 78 1.78 -16.93 10.27
N LYS A 79 3.09 -16.65 10.34
CA LYS A 79 3.99 -17.33 11.27
C LYS A 79 3.65 -17.01 12.73
N LEU A 80 3.37 -15.75 13.04
CA LEU A 80 2.95 -15.31 14.37
C LEU A 80 1.65 -15.99 14.80
N ALA A 81 0.65 -16.04 13.92
CA ALA A 81 -0.63 -16.68 14.18
C ALA A 81 -0.50 -18.20 14.39
N LYS A 82 0.35 -18.86 13.60
CA LYS A 82 0.64 -20.29 13.76
C LYS A 82 1.28 -20.58 15.11
N LYS A 83 2.25 -19.75 15.54
CA LYS A 83 2.92 -19.87 16.85
C LYS A 83 1.99 -19.60 18.03
N ALA A 84 1.10 -18.63 17.89
CA ALA A 84 0.06 -18.33 18.89
C ALA A 84 -1.06 -19.40 18.96
N GLY A 85 -0.99 -20.46 18.15
CA GLY A 85 -1.99 -21.53 18.13
C GLY A 85 -3.36 -21.07 17.63
N TYR A 86 -3.40 -20.07 16.73
CA TYR A 86 -4.65 -19.59 16.16
C TYR A 86 -5.21 -20.58 15.14
N LYS A 87 -6.53 -20.82 15.16
CA LYS A 87 -7.20 -21.83 14.31
C LYS A 87 -7.09 -21.56 12.80
N TYR A 88 -7.01 -20.29 12.41
CA TYR A 88 -7.02 -19.86 11.00
C TYR A 88 -5.84 -18.91 10.69
N PRO A 89 -4.59 -19.39 10.70
CA PRO A 89 -3.41 -18.54 10.50
C PRO A 89 -3.30 -18.02 9.05
N TRP A 90 -3.89 -18.74 8.10
CA TRP A 90 -3.93 -18.37 6.67
C TRP A 90 -4.67 -17.05 6.40
N LEU A 91 -5.48 -16.56 7.33
CA LEU A 91 -6.11 -15.23 7.24
C LEU A 91 -5.07 -14.10 7.12
N GLY A 92 -3.80 -14.35 7.44
CA GLY A 92 -2.72 -13.39 7.24
C GLY A 92 -2.47 -13.05 5.76
N PHE A 93 -2.89 -13.90 4.83
CA PHE A 93 -2.78 -13.66 3.39
C PHE A 93 -3.98 -12.92 2.79
N ILE A 94 -4.93 -12.47 3.61
CA ILE A 94 -6.10 -11.74 3.12
C ILE A 94 -6.01 -10.31 3.66
N PRO A 95 -6.00 -9.26 2.81
CA PRO A 95 -5.73 -7.88 3.25
C PRO A 95 -6.69 -7.41 4.35
N PHE A 96 -7.99 -7.69 4.21
CA PHE A 96 -8.99 -7.31 5.21
C PHE A 96 -8.88 -8.15 6.50
N ALA A 97 -8.51 -9.42 6.39
CA ALA A 97 -8.39 -10.30 7.55
C ALA A 97 -7.05 -10.12 8.29
N GLN A 98 -6.02 -9.53 7.68
CA GLN A 98 -4.79 -9.11 8.36
C GLN A 98 -5.10 -8.15 9.50
N THR A 99 -5.91 -7.12 9.21
CA THR A 99 -6.32 -6.12 10.21
C THR A 99 -7.08 -6.79 11.36
N TYR A 100 -7.96 -7.74 11.05
CA TYR A 100 -8.66 -8.53 12.07
C TYR A 100 -7.70 -9.39 12.90
N LEU A 101 -6.77 -10.10 12.25
CA LEU A 101 -5.79 -10.93 12.94
C LEU A 101 -4.92 -10.11 13.89
N GLU A 102 -4.42 -8.95 13.47
CA GLU A 102 -3.63 -8.07 14.34
C GLU A 102 -4.40 -7.61 15.58
N PHE A 103 -5.72 -7.51 15.48
CA PHE A 103 -6.60 -7.22 16.61
C PHE A 103 -6.85 -8.43 17.52
N VAL A 104 -6.87 -9.65 16.99
CA VAL A 104 -7.20 -10.85 17.78
C VAL A 104 -5.94 -11.51 18.37
N LEU A 105 -4.82 -11.45 17.67
CA LEU A 105 -3.56 -12.11 18.00
C LEU A 105 -2.81 -11.62 19.25
N PRO A 106 -3.14 -10.48 19.87
CA PRO A 106 -2.58 -10.19 21.19
C PRO A 106 -3.34 -10.81 22.37
N ARG A 107 -4.55 -11.38 22.20
CA ARG A 107 -5.47 -11.96 23.23
C ARG A 107 -5.66 -11.18 24.55
N ARG A 108 -5.14 -9.96 24.65
CA ARG A 108 -5.25 -9.09 25.82
C ARG A 108 -6.51 -8.22 25.74
N GLU A 109 -6.93 -7.71 26.89
CA GLU A 109 -8.02 -6.73 26.96
C GLU A 109 -7.64 -5.46 26.17
N PHE A 110 -8.51 -5.05 25.24
CA PHE A 110 -8.30 -3.81 24.49
C PHE A 110 -8.78 -2.63 25.34
N ASN A 111 -7.87 -1.71 25.61
CA ASN A 111 -8.13 -0.58 26.50
C ASN A 111 -7.66 0.71 25.83
N LEU A 112 -8.61 1.41 25.21
CA LEU A 112 -8.43 2.74 24.62
C LEU A 112 -9.62 3.65 24.93
N LEU A 113 -10.82 3.23 24.51
CA LEU A 113 -12.06 4.00 24.63
C LEU A 113 -13.17 3.23 25.35
N VAL A 114 -13.25 1.92 25.12
CA VAL A 114 -14.18 1.01 25.79
C VAL A 114 -13.38 -0.20 26.25
N LYS A 115 -13.38 -0.46 27.56
CA LYS A 115 -12.83 -1.70 28.11
C LYS A 115 -13.72 -2.85 27.63
N THR A 116 -13.19 -3.69 26.75
CA THR A 116 -13.92 -4.89 26.34
C THR A 116 -13.02 -6.12 26.42
N LYS A 117 -13.53 -7.13 27.13
CA LYS A 117 -12.96 -8.48 27.12
C LYS A 117 -13.19 -9.17 25.78
N LYS A 118 -14.19 -8.73 25.00
CA LYS A 118 -14.58 -9.35 23.72
C LYS A 118 -13.92 -8.67 22.52
N ARG A 119 -12.59 -8.76 22.44
CA ARG A 119 -11.76 -8.10 21.42
C ARG A 119 -12.09 -8.52 19.98
N ASN A 120 -12.64 -9.71 19.75
CA ASN A 120 -13.08 -10.16 18.42
C ASN A 120 -14.12 -9.21 17.79
N TYR A 121 -15.10 -8.73 18.55
CA TYR A 121 -16.11 -7.79 18.04
C TYR A 121 -15.49 -6.43 17.73
N MET A 122 -14.47 -6.01 18.48
CA MET A 122 -13.77 -4.76 18.24
C MET A 122 -12.87 -4.84 17.00
N GLY A 123 -12.25 -6.00 16.74
CA GLY A 123 -11.55 -6.27 15.49
C GLY A 123 -12.48 -6.22 14.27
N ILE A 124 -13.70 -6.76 14.39
CA ILE A 124 -14.73 -6.66 13.34
C ILE A 124 -15.20 -5.21 13.17
N ALA A 125 -15.45 -4.49 14.27
CA ALA A 125 -15.86 -3.09 14.21
C ALA A 125 -14.79 -2.21 13.54
N PHE A 126 -13.51 -2.43 13.86
CA PHE A 126 -12.42 -1.72 13.22
C PHE A 126 -12.27 -2.09 11.74
N LEU A 127 -12.48 -3.35 11.37
CA LEU A 127 -12.49 -3.77 9.97
C LEU A 127 -13.60 -3.05 9.19
N VAL A 128 -14.83 -3.03 9.73
CA VAL A 128 -15.96 -2.30 9.12
C VAL A 128 -15.66 -0.82 9.01
N LEU A 129 -15.12 -0.20 10.08
CA LEU A 129 -14.76 1.21 10.08
C LEU A 129 -13.63 1.52 9.10
N SER A 130 -12.65 0.63 8.94
CA SER A 130 -11.55 0.82 8.00
C SER A 130 -11.99 0.66 6.54
N LEU A 131 -12.99 -0.20 6.26
CA LEU A 131 -13.48 -0.42 4.90
C LEU A 131 -14.56 0.58 4.48
N PHE A 132 -15.43 0.96 5.41
CA PHE A 132 -16.62 1.79 5.14
C PHE A 132 -16.60 3.15 5.84
N GLY A 133 -15.56 3.48 6.60
CA GLY A 133 -15.50 4.72 7.41
C GLY A 133 -15.67 6.00 6.59
N THR A 134 -15.06 6.06 5.41
CA THR A 134 -15.24 7.17 4.46
C THR A 134 -16.66 7.21 3.89
N SER A 135 -17.26 6.06 3.60
CA SER A 135 -18.66 5.97 3.15
C SER A 135 -19.63 6.43 4.23
N ILE A 136 -19.37 6.09 5.49
CA ILE A 136 -20.15 6.50 6.66
C ILE A 136 -20.07 8.02 6.85
N ILE A 137 -18.88 8.61 6.69
CA ILE A 137 -18.70 10.07 6.72
C ILE A 137 -19.55 10.76 5.64
N VAL A 138 -19.47 10.29 4.40
CA VAL A 138 -20.19 10.91 3.27
C VAL A 138 -21.70 10.83 3.51
N ALA A 139 -22.20 9.75 4.10
CA ALA A 139 -23.60 9.61 4.47
C ALA A 139 -24.02 10.56 5.62
N LEU A 140 -23.12 10.87 6.56
CA LEU A 140 -23.40 11.74 7.72
C LEU A 140 -23.18 13.24 7.41
N ASN A 141 -22.49 13.55 6.31
CA ASN A 141 -22.27 14.92 5.80
C ASN A 141 -23.56 15.61 5.29
N VAL A 142 -24.72 14.95 5.36
CA VAL A 142 -26.04 15.55 5.11
C VAL A 142 -26.31 16.73 6.07
N VAL A 143 -25.67 16.75 7.25
CA VAL A 143 -25.67 17.89 8.17
C VAL A 143 -24.26 18.50 8.19
N PRO A 144 -24.03 19.68 7.57
CA PRO A 144 -22.69 20.24 7.34
C PRO A 144 -21.83 20.38 8.61
N ALA A 145 -22.42 20.80 9.73
CA ALA A 145 -21.69 20.97 10.99
C ALA A 145 -21.27 19.63 11.63
N VAL A 146 -22.09 18.58 11.50
CA VAL A 146 -21.80 17.26 12.08
C VAL A 146 -20.75 16.52 11.25
N GLY A 147 -20.84 16.64 9.93
CA GLY A 147 -19.88 16.04 9.02
C GLY A 147 -18.47 16.61 9.16
N GLN A 148 -18.31 17.94 9.26
CA GLN A 148 -17.00 18.58 9.47
C GLN A 148 -16.35 18.18 10.80
N LEU A 149 -17.13 18.03 11.88
CA LEU A 149 -16.59 17.56 13.16
C LEU A 149 -16.15 16.09 13.12
N LEU A 150 -16.91 15.23 12.42
CA LEU A 150 -16.55 13.83 12.21
C LEU A 150 -15.30 13.68 11.34
N ASP A 151 -15.13 14.52 10.31
CA ASP A 151 -13.95 14.53 9.45
C ASP A 151 -12.67 14.86 10.22
N LEU A 152 -12.76 15.70 11.27
CA LEU A 152 -11.65 15.98 12.18
C LEU A 152 -11.42 14.84 13.19
N LEU A 153 -12.49 14.28 13.76
CA LEU A 153 -12.39 13.29 14.83
C LEU A 153 -12.03 11.88 14.34
N LEU A 154 -12.56 11.44 13.19
CA LEU A 154 -12.38 10.06 12.74
C LEU A 154 -10.91 9.70 12.47
N PRO A 155 -10.10 10.53 11.79
CA PRO A 155 -8.68 10.23 11.59
C PRO A 155 -7.92 10.09 12.92
N ILE A 156 -8.26 10.92 13.92
CA ILE A 156 -7.65 10.87 15.25
C ILE A 156 -8.01 9.55 15.95
N VAL A 157 -9.29 9.15 15.91
CA VAL A 157 -9.76 7.89 16.48
C VAL A 157 -9.13 6.68 15.77
N LEU A 158 -9.03 6.71 14.45
CA LEU A 158 -8.38 5.66 13.66
C LEU A 158 -6.88 5.57 13.94
N MET A 159 -6.18 6.71 14.06
CA MET A 159 -4.76 6.74 14.45
C MET A 159 -4.56 6.16 15.86
N ALA A 160 -5.41 6.53 16.82
CA ALA A 160 -5.34 5.99 18.18
C ALA A 160 -5.57 4.46 18.20
N MET A 161 -6.58 3.97 17.48
CA MET A 161 -6.84 2.53 17.35
C MET A 161 -5.72 1.79 16.63
N ALA A 162 -5.19 2.36 15.55
CA ALA A 162 -4.06 1.79 14.82
C ALA A 162 -2.80 1.72 15.69
N TRP A 163 -2.51 2.78 16.46
CA TRP A 163 -1.43 2.80 17.44
C TRP A 163 -1.57 1.67 18.46
N ARG A 164 -2.73 1.55 19.12
CA ARG A 164 -2.94 0.51 20.14
C ARG A 164 -2.85 -0.88 19.58
N LYS A 165 -3.43 -1.13 18.40
CA LYS A 165 -3.32 -2.41 17.69
C LYS A 165 -1.84 -2.82 17.54
N LYS A 166 -1.01 -1.90 17.03
CA LYS A 166 0.43 -2.14 16.84
C LYS A 166 1.15 -2.32 18.18
N TYR A 167 0.82 -1.50 19.19
CA TYR A 167 1.38 -1.62 20.53
C TYR A 167 1.11 -3.01 21.13
N ASP A 168 -0.14 -3.47 21.15
CA ASP A 168 -0.52 -4.76 21.74
C ASP A 168 0.19 -5.94 21.04
N MET A 169 0.33 -5.89 19.71
CA MET A 169 1.12 -6.86 18.93
C MET A 169 2.59 -6.89 19.38
N LEU A 170 3.22 -5.73 19.50
CA LEU A 170 4.64 -5.64 19.87
C LEU A 170 4.89 -6.09 21.31
N VAL A 171 4.00 -5.79 22.25
CA VAL A 171 4.16 -6.30 23.63
C VAL A 171 4.00 -7.83 23.69
N THR A 172 3.15 -8.41 22.84
CA THR A 172 2.90 -9.86 22.84
C THR A 172 4.06 -10.67 22.27
N PHE A 173 4.71 -10.15 21.22
CA PHE A 173 5.70 -10.91 20.47
C PHE A 173 7.15 -10.41 20.64
N ARG A 174 7.37 -9.23 21.24
CA ARG A 174 8.71 -8.64 21.37
C ARG A 174 9.02 -8.25 22.81
N SER A 175 8.99 -6.97 23.14
CA SER A 175 9.33 -6.46 24.47
C SER A 175 8.52 -5.20 24.77
N LYS A 176 8.11 -5.07 26.03
CA LYS A 176 7.27 -3.96 26.49
C LYS A 176 7.95 -2.61 26.36
N GLU A 177 9.27 -2.57 26.56
CA GLU A 177 10.09 -1.35 26.51
C GLU A 177 10.16 -0.75 25.10
N LEU A 178 10.25 -1.59 24.07
CA LEU A 178 10.35 -1.14 22.68
C LEU A 178 8.98 -0.97 22.01
N ALA A 179 7.92 -1.56 22.57
CA ALA A 179 6.59 -1.54 21.97
C ALA A 179 6.01 -0.11 21.85
N LEU A 180 6.18 0.73 22.88
CA LEU A 180 5.65 2.10 22.90
C LEU A 180 6.31 3.01 21.86
N PRO A 181 7.65 3.19 21.83
CA PRO A 181 8.27 4.07 20.85
C PRO A 181 8.04 3.59 19.41
N ILE A 182 8.15 2.28 19.16
CA ILE A 182 7.97 1.73 17.81
C ILE A 182 6.52 1.90 17.33
N SER A 183 5.53 1.64 18.18
CA SER A 183 4.12 1.77 17.78
C SER A 183 3.77 3.21 17.40
N ILE A 184 4.28 4.22 18.12
CA ILE A 184 4.06 5.64 17.81
C ILE A 184 4.76 6.03 16.50
N ILE A 185 6.06 5.72 16.36
CA ILE A 185 6.83 6.09 15.17
C ILE A 185 6.22 5.43 13.92
N SER A 186 5.72 4.20 14.06
CA SER A 186 5.13 3.48 12.95
C SER A 186 3.80 4.03 12.43
N ILE A 187 3.17 4.97 13.14
CA ILE A 187 2.01 5.71 12.62
C ILE A 187 2.46 6.62 11.49
N PHE A 188 3.59 7.32 11.69
CA PHE A 188 4.18 8.22 10.70
C PHE A 188 5.00 7.49 9.64
N VAL A 189 5.52 6.31 10.01
CA VAL A 189 6.39 5.50 9.15
C VAL A 189 5.80 4.10 9.01
N PRO A 190 4.84 3.87 8.10
CA PRO A 190 4.10 2.60 8.01
C PRO A 190 4.99 1.38 7.78
N TRP A 191 6.03 1.53 6.94
CA TRP A 191 6.97 0.46 6.60
C TRP A 191 7.79 -0.02 7.80
N LEU A 192 8.00 0.83 8.81
CA LEU A 192 8.72 0.45 10.03
C LEU A 192 8.00 -0.71 10.75
N TYR A 193 6.68 -0.66 10.82
CA TYR A 193 5.90 -1.71 11.48
C TYR A 193 6.03 -3.06 10.76
N THR A 194 6.00 -3.06 9.43
CA THR A 194 6.22 -4.26 8.61
C THR A 194 7.58 -4.88 8.88
N ILE A 195 8.64 -4.05 8.89
CA ILE A 195 10.00 -4.52 9.22
C ILE A 195 10.05 -5.15 10.62
N VAL A 196 9.45 -4.48 11.61
CA VAL A 196 9.43 -5.00 12.99
C VAL A 196 8.62 -6.29 13.09
N LEU A 197 7.48 -6.41 12.40
CA LEU A 197 6.71 -7.65 12.33
C LEU A 197 7.51 -8.82 11.76
N ILE A 198 8.27 -8.58 10.69
CA ILE A 198 9.15 -9.60 10.10
C ILE A 198 10.19 -10.05 11.12
N PHE A 199 10.84 -9.13 11.84
CA PHE A 199 11.78 -9.52 12.89
C PHE A 199 11.10 -10.27 14.03
N SER A 200 9.86 -9.89 14.38
CA SER A 200 9.08 -10.56 15.41
C SER A 200 8.55 -11.93 14.99
N MET A 201 8.51 -12.28 13.70
CA MET A 201 8.03 -13.60 13.23
C MET A 201 8.81 -14.78 13.84
N ASN A 202 10.06 -14.55 14.24
CA ASN A 202 10.93 -15.55 14.85
C ASN A 202 10.77 -15.64 16.37
N GLN A 203 10.12 -14.68 17.00
CA GLN A 203 9.89 -14.65 18.45
C GLN A 203 8.71 -15.55 18.82
N GLU A 204 8.65 -15.97 20.08
CA GLU A 204 7.52 -16.74 20.63
C GLU A 204 6.56 -15.79 21.35
N PRO A 205 5.24 -15.96 21.17
CA PRO A 205 4.27 -15.21 21.95
C PRO A 205 4.36 -15.57 23.44
N GLU A 206 3.96 -14.61 24.27
CA GLU A 206 3.78 -14.81 25.72
C GLU A 206 2.82 -15.97 26.08
N TYR A 207 1.98 -16.39 25.12
CA TYR A 207 1.06 -17.51 25.21
C TYR A 207 1.04 -18.30 23.88
N GLY A 208 0.92 -19.63 23.88
CA GLY A 208 0.88 -20.40 22.64
C GLY A 208 1.36 -21.85 22.79
N VAL A 209 1.50 -22.56 21.67
CA VAL A 209 1.73 -24.02 21.63
C VAL A 209 3.08 -24.46 22.26
N GLY A 210 4.00 -23.52 22.47
CA GLY A 210 5.27 -23.74 23.19
C GLY A 210 5.33 -23.20 24.61
N ASN A 211 4.31 -22.45 25.07
CA ASN A 211 4.36 -21.70 26.33
C ASN A 211 3.23 -22.17 27.28
N TYR A 212 3.49 -23.30 27.96
CA TYR A 212 2.54 -23.98 28.85
C TYR A 212 2.34 -23.32 30.22
N TYR A 213 3.10 -22.26 30.55
CA TYR A 213 3.14 -21.71 31.91
C TYR A 213 2.14 -20.59 32.19
N ASN A 214 1.57 -19.93 31.18
CA ASN A 214 0.74 -18.74 31.40
C ASN A 214 -0.77 -18.92 31.14
N VAL A 215 -1.21 -20.08 30.64
CA VAL A 215 -2.63 -20.29 30.30
C VAL A 215 -3.49 -20.72 31.51
N TYR A 216 -2.87 -21.13 32.62
CA TYR A 216 -3.58 -21.67 33.79
C TYR A 216 -3.62 -20.76 35.02
N MET A 217 -3.19 -19.49 34.93
CA MET A 217 -3.13 -18.59 36.11
C MET A 217 -4.10 -17.40 36.09
N GLU A 218 -4.91 -17.21 35.05
CA GLU A 218 -5.85 -16.06 34.98
C GLU A 218 -7.34 -16.43 35.12
N ASP A 219 -7.68 -17.70 35.39
CA ASP A 219 -9.06 -18.15 35.65
C ASP A 219 -9.39 -18.25 37.16
N HIS A 220 -8.93 -17.28 37.98
CA HIS A 220 -9.39 -17.05 39.36
C HIS A 220 -9.63 -15.58 39.65
#